data_AF-Q5V7X9-F1
#
_entry.id   AF-Q5V7X9-F1
#
_cell.length_a   1.000
_cell.length_b   1.000
_cell.length_c   1.000
_cell.angle_alpha   90.00
_cell.angle_beta   90.00
_cell.angle_gamma   90.00
#
_symmetry.space_group_name_H-M   'P 1'
#
loop_
_entity.id
_entity.type
_entity.pdbx_description
1 polymer ?
#
loop_
_entity_poly.entity_id
_entity_poly.type
_entity_poly.pdbx_seq_one_letter_code
_entity_poly.pdbx_strand_id
1 'polypeptide(L)' 'MNSAMEGFVFVAVLIFLTFAYYLYTVYQDGYDPLALIKTGKLIER' A
#
# COMPACT_ATOMS: atom_id res chain seq x y z
N MET A 1 -0.12 19.26 -22.22
CA MET A 1 -0.33 18.50 -20.96
C MET A 1 -0.13 19.45 -19.81
N ASN A 2 -1.08 19.51 -18.87
CA ASN A 2 -1.10 20.51 -17.81
C ASN A 2 -0.12 20.09 -16.70
N SER A 3 0.82 20.95 -16.30
CA SER A 3 1.86 20.62 -15.28
C SER A 3 1.27 20.12 -13.95
N ALA A 4 0.07 20.58 -13.59
CA ALA A 4 -0.68 20.07 -12.44
C ALA A 4 -1.11 18.60 -12.56
N MET A 5 -1.38 18.12 -13.77
CA MET A 5 -1.78 16.73 -14.03
C MET A 5 -0.60 15.77 -13.87
N GLU A 6 0.60 16.17 -14.28
CA GLU A 6 1.83 15.39 -14.07
C GLU A 6 2.17 15.27 -12.58
N GLY A 7 2.06 16.37 -11.83
CA GLY A 7 2.26 16.35 -10.37
C GLY A 7 1.28 15.43 -9.64
N PHE A 8 0.00 15.44 -10.03
CA PHE A 8 -0.99 14.54 -9.46
C PHE A 8 -0.70 13.07 -9.78
N VAL A 9 -0.36 12.77 -11.03
CA VAL A 9 0.00 11.40 -11.46
C VAL A 9 1.23 10.91 -10.71
N PHE A 10 2.25 11.76 -10.54
CA PHE A 10 3.45 11.40 -9.80
C PHE A 10 3.15 11.04 -8.33
N VAL A 11 2.34 11.85 -7.65
CA VAL A 11 1.91 11.56 -6.27
C VAL A 11 1.09 10.27 -6.20
N ALA A 12 0.18 10.04 -7.15
CA ALA A 12 -0.62 8.81 -7.20
C ALA A 12 0.26 7.56 -7.37
N VAL A 13 1.28 7.63 -8.23
CA VAL A 13 2.24 6.53 -8.44
C VAL A 13 3.04 6.27 -7.16
N LEU A 14 3.51 7.31 -6.46
CA LEU A 14 4.24 7.14 -5.20
C LEU A 14 3.40 6.48 -4.11
N ILE A 15 2.13 6.88 -3.98
CA ILE A 15 1.19 6.27 -3.02
C ILE A 15 0.98 4.80 -3.38
N PHE A 16 0.77 4.50 -4.66
CA PHE A 16 0.56 3.12 -5.13
C PHE A 16 1.79 2.23 -4.86
N LEU A 17 3.00 2.71 -5.17
CA LEU A 17 4.23 1.95 -4.94
C LEU A 17 4.47 1.71 -3.44
N THR A 18 4.21 2.72 -2.60
CA THR A 18 4.34 2.60 -1.14
C THR A 18 3.36 1.55 -0.60
N PHE A 19 2.11 1.58 -1.06
CA PHE A 19 1.09 0.61 -0.68
C PHE A 19 1.44 -0.81 -1.13
N ALA A 20 1.94 -0.97 -2.37
CA ALA A 20 2.37 -2.25 -2.90
C ALA A 20 3.56 -2.83 -2.11
N TYR A 21 4.53 -2.00 -1.74
CA TYR A 21 5.67 -2.41 -0.91
C TYR A 21 5.23 -2.85 0.49
N TYR A 22 4.30 -2.11 1.11
CA TYR A 22 3.73 -2.48 2.41
C TYR A 22 3.04 -3.85 2.33
N LEU A 23 2.18 -4.07 1.33
CA LEU A 23 1.53 -5.35 1.12
C LEU A 23 2.55 -6.47 0.91
N TYR A 24 3.55 -6.26 0.05
CA TYR A 24 4.61 -7.25 -0.19
C TYR A 24 5.33 -7.65 1.10
N THR A 25 5.70 -6.66 1.92
CA THR A 25 6.36 -6.89 3.21
C THR A 25 5.47 -7.69 4.16
N VAL A 26 4.20 -7.29 4.30
CA VAL A 26 3.20 -8.02 5.11
C VAL A 26 3.02 -9.47 4.62
N TYR A 27 2.93 -9.68 3.30
CA TYR A 27 2.85 -11.03 2.71
C TYR A 27 4.12 -11.86 2.99
N GLN A 28 5.30 -11.26 2.94
CA GLN A 28 6.57 -11.96 3.21
C GLN A 28 6.72 -12.37 4.67
N ASP A 29 6.26 -11.54 5.61
CA ASP A 29 6.29 -11.83 7.05
C ASP A 29 5.24 -12.87 7.49
N GLY A 30 4.51 -13.49 6.54
CA GLY A 30 3.52 -14.51 6.82
C GLY A 30 2.22 -13.97 7.43
N TYR A 31 2.05 -12.65 7.43
CA TYR A 31 0.79 -12.00 7.78
C TYR A 31 -0.17 -12.11 6.62
N ASP A 32 -1.40 -12.55 6.89
CA ASP A 32 -2.48 -12.55 5.91
C ASP A 32 -3.01 -11.11 5.76
N PRO A 33 -2.70 -10.39 4.67
CA PRO A 33 -3.08 -8.98 4.54
C PRO A 33 -4.58 -8.80 4.34
N LEU A 34 -5.30 -9.87 3.94
CA LEU A 34 -6.76 -9.87 3.95
C LEU A 34 -7.32 -9.84 5.38
N ALA A 35 -6.60 -10.38 6.36
CA ALA A 35 -6.95 -10.18 7.77
C ALA A 35 -6.72 -8.72 8.17
N LEU A 36 -5.61 -8.10 7.76
CA LEU A 36 -5.29 -6.70 8.07
C LEU A 36 -6.35 -5.70 7.56
N ILE A 37 -6.87 -5.93 6.35
CA ILE A 37 -7.94 -5.13 5.74
C ILE A 37 -9.32 -5.43 6.38
N LYS A 38 -9.55 -6.65 6.86
CA LYS A 38 -10.86 -7.09 7.36
C LYS A 38 -11.07 -6.90 8.86
N THR A 39 -10.02 -6.88 9.69
CA THR A 39 -10.14 -6.79 11.15
C THR A 39 -9.50 -5.55 11.78
N GLY A 40 -8.73 -4.73 11.04
CA GLY A 40 -8.08 -3.54 11.60
C GLY A 40 -7.10 -3.84 12.75
N LYS A 41 -6.75 -5.11 12.94
CA LYS A 41 -5.82 -5.60 13.95
C LYS A 41 -4.86 -6.55 13.26
N LEU A 42 -3.58 -6.16 13.25
CA LEU A 42 -2.47 -7.10 13.12
C LEU A 42 -2.68 -8.17 14.19
N ILE A 43 -2.89 -9.41 13.75
CA ILE A 43 -2.95 -10.55 14.66
C ILE A 43 -1.53 -10.73 15.21
N GLU A 44 -1.33 -10.18 16.40
CA GLU A 44 -0.13 -10.35 17.23
C GLU A 44 0.10 -11.85 17.41
N ARG A 45 1.26 -12.34 16.94
CA ARG A 45 1.73 -13.70 17.21
C ARG A 45 2.83 -13.63 18.24
#